data_AF-A0A1S8WIM7-F1
#
_entry.id   AF-A0A1S8WIM7-F1
#
_cell.length_a   1.000
_cell.length_b   1.000
_cell.length_c   1.000
_cell.angle_alpha   90.00
_cell.angle_beta   90.00
_cell.angle_gamma   90.00
#
_symmetry.space_group_name_H-M   'P 1'
#
loop_
_entity.id
_entity.type
_entity.pdbx_description
1 polymer ?
#
loop_
_entity_poly.entity_id
_entity_poly.type
_entity_poly.pdbx_seq_one_letter_code
_entity_poly.pdbx_strand_id
1 'polypeptide(L)'
;MEKRTQPKWRVPTPSDRVSLPDLRLFNSLTSRKEDFVPESGIKVRWYTCGPTVYDVSHMGHARVLKDYFLFDVVYVLNITDVDDKIIKRARQNHLFGEYVKMDNDLVGVYSDISEAIRTLKKKSTCDPDPDKREYFRKEVDRLIGLLSSQPPNGGDAVAYLINHARDAIADVLDQKHGASITDHRIFEALARNFEDEYHKDMQALN
;
A
#
# COMPACT_ATOMS: atom_id res chain seq x y z
N MET A 1 -31.20 2.51 -3.74
CA MET A 1 -30.19 3.34 -4.41
C MET A 1 -30.47 3.32 -5.90
N GLU A 2 -30.77 4.46 -6.50
CA GLU A 2 -30.79 4.56 -7.97
C GLU A 2 -29.42 4.15 -8.51
N LYS A 3 -29.38 3.34 -9.57
CA LYS A 3 -28.14 2.99 -10.26
C LYS A 3 -27.52 4.29 -10.78
N ARG A 4 -26.32 4.64 -10.29
CA ARG A 4 -25.54 5.75 -10.86
C ARG A 4 -25.35 5.49 -12.35
N THR A 5 -25.94 6.33 -13.19
CA THR A 5 -25.73 6.31 -14.64
C THR A 5 -24.54 7.21 -14.96
N GLN A 6 -23.68 6.75 -15.88
CA GLN A 6 -22.56 7.57 -16.32
C GLN A 6 -23.08 8.75 -17.14
N PRO A 7 -22.49 9.95 -16.98
CA PRO A 7 -22.86 11.10 -17.79
C PRO A 7 -22.50 10.85 -19.26
N LYS A 8 -23.27 11.43 -20.18
CA LYS A 8 -22.98 11.36 -21.61
C LYS A 8 -21.68 12.12 -21.90
N TRP A 9 -20.68 11.42 -22.42
CA TRP A 9 -19.44 12.02 -22.89
C TRP A 9 -19.70 13.01 -24.04
N ARG A 10 -19.00 14.14 -24.02
CA ARG A 10 -18.99 15.15 -25.07
C ARG A 10 -17.55 15.62 -25.29
N VAL A 11 -17.16 15.75 -26.54
CA VAL A 11 -15.85 16.30 -26.89
C VAL A 11 -15.79 17.77 -26.45
N PRO A 12 -14.72 18.21 -25.77
CA PRO A 12 -14.53 19.62 -25.41
C PRO A 12 -14.54 20.54 -26.63
N THR A 13 -15.01 21.77 -26.46
CA THR A 13 -14.90 22.83 -27.48
C THR A 13 -13.74 23.75 -27.08
N PRO A 14 -12.63 23.77 -27.85
CA PRO A 14 -11.49 24.62 -27.51
C PRO A 14 -11.86 26.10 -27.52
N SER A 15 -11.42 26.86 -26.52
CA SER A 15 -11.52 28.32 -26.51
C SER A 15 -10.62 28.96 -27.56
N ASP A 16 -9.47 28.35 -27.83
CA ASP A 16 -8.40 28.88 -28.66
C ASP A 16 -8.02 27.89 -29.76
N ARG A 17 -7.77 28.40 -30.98
CA ARG A 17 -7.28 27.58 -32.09
C ARG A 17 -5.76 27.58 -32.09
N VAL A 18 -5.17 26.50 -31.58
CA VAL A 18 -3.72 26.28 -31.57
C VAL A 18 -3.41 24.98 -32.33
N SER A 19 -2.27 24.92 -33.01
CA SER A 19 -1.78 23.66 -33.58
C SER A 19 -1.31 22.75 -32.45
N LEU A 20 -1.95 21.60 -32.29
CA LEU A 20 -1.66 20.63 -31.23
C LEU A 20 -1.03 19.36 -31.82
N PRO A 21 -0.21 18.64 -31.05
CA PRO A 21 0.24 17.31 -31.44
C PRO A 21 -0.95 16.38 -31.66
N ASP A 22 -0.85 15.47 -32.64
CA ASP A 22 -1.84 14.41 -32.80
C ASP A 22 -1.70 13.42 -31.64
N LEU A 23 -2.64 13.50 -30.69
CA LEU A 23 -2.69 12.65 -29.51
C LEU A 23 -4.07 12.02 -29.41
N ARG A 24 -4.10 10.69 -29.36
CA ARG A 24 -5.32 9.92 -29.13
C ARG A 24 -5.19 9.13 -27.85
N LEU A 25 -6.14 9.30 -26.93
CA LEU A 25 -6.17 8.63 -25.63
C LEU A 25 -7.30 7.62 -25.59
N PHE A 26 -7.09 6.53 -24.85
CA PHE A 26 -8.16 5.59 -24.55
C PHE A 26 -9.06 6.18 -23.46
N ASN A 27 -10.32 6.45 -23.78
CA ASN A 27 -11.28 6.99 -22.84
C ASN A 27 -12.13 5.86 -22.22
N SER A 28 -11.92 5.58 -20.94
CA SER A 28 -12.65 4.54 -20.20
C SER A 28 -14.16 4.79 -20.08
N LEU A 29 -14.64 6.03 -20.25
CA LEU A 29 -16.09 6.33 -20.29
C LEU A 29 -16.76 5.81 -21.56
N THR A 30 -15.99 5.70 -22.65
CA THR A 30 -16.50 5.35 -23.97
C THR A 30 -15.92 4.05 -24.51
N SER A 31 -14.92 3.49 -23.82
CA SER A 31 -14.15 2.29 -24.17
C SER A 31 -13.57 2.33 -25.59
N ARG A 32 -13.17 3.51 -26.05
CA ARG A 32 -12.58 3.74 -27.38
C ARG A 32 -11.44 4.75 -27.33
N LYS A 33 -10.60 4.73 -28.38
CA LYS A 33 -9.58 5.76 -28.59
C LYS A 33 -10.25 7.01 -29.17
N GLU A 34 -10.08 8.13 -28.50
CA GLU A 34 -10.62 9.43 -28.90
C GLU A 34 -9.50 10.45 -29.01
N ASP A 35 -9.71 11.45 -29.85
CA ASP A 35 -8.75 12.53 -30.02
C ASP A 35 -8.71 13.37 -28.74
N PHE A 36 -7.51 13.68 -28.27
CA PHE A 36 -7.31 14.48 -27.09
C PHE A 36 -7.46 15.95 -27.46
N VAL A 37 -8.55 16.55 -26.99
CA VAL A 37 -8.89 17.96 -27.26
C VAL A 37 -8.85 18.73 -25.93
N PRO A 38 -7.81 19.53 -25.67
CA PRO A 38 -7.76 20.39 -24.49
C PRO A 38 -8.77 21.54 -24.58
N GLU A 39 -9.24 22.01 -23.42
CA GLU A 39 -10.22 23.09 -23.33
C GLU A 39 -9.63 24.46 -23.68
N SER A 40 -8.35 24.71 -23.40
CA SER A 40 -7.69 26.02 -23.58
C SER A 40 -6.28 25.86 -24.14
N GLY A 41 -6.15 25.96 -25.46
CA GLY A 41 -4.86 25.92 -26.16
C GLY A 41 -4.01 24.71 -25.79
N ILE A 42 -2.76 24.95 -25.36
CA ILE A 42 -1.83 23.89 -24.91
C ILE A 42 -1.97 23.55 -23.42
N LYS A 43 -2.88 24.19 -22.68
CA LYS A 43 -3.02 24.01 -21.23
C LYS A 43 -3.84 22.76 -20.92
N VAL A 44 -3.28 21.89 -20.09
CA VAL A 44 -3.92 20.63 -19.66
C VAL A 44 -3.97 20.58 -18.15
N ARG A 45 -5.16 20.31 -17.61
CA ARG A 45 -5.34 20.00 -16.19
C ARG A 45 -5.40 18.49 -16.04
N TRP A 46 -4.47 17.91 -15.28
CA TRP A 46 -4.36 16.47 -15.13
C TRP A 46 -4.36 16.09 -13.66
N TYR A 47 -5.37 15.33 -13.24
CA TYR A 47 -5.41 14.68 -11.95
C TYR A 47 -5.11 13.19 -12.06
N THR A 48 -4.32 12.66 -11.13
CA THR A 48 -4.19 11.21 -10.92
C THR A 48 -4.33 10.88 -9.44
N CYS A 49 -4.95 9.73 -9.15
CA CYS A 49 -4.94 9.19 -7.79
C CYS A 49 -3.49 8.92 -7.36
N GLY A 50 -3.08 9.46 -6.21
CA GLY A 50 -1.77 9.16 -5.65
C GLY A 50 -1.80 8.01 -4.65
N PRO A 51 -0.67 7.78 -3.95
CA PRO A 51 -0.48 6.63 -3.09
C PRO A 51 -1.27 6.73 -1.79
N THR A 52 -1.57 5.57 -1.22
CA THR A 52 -1.88 5.43 0.21
C THR A 52 -0.57 5.24 0.96
N VAL A 53 -0.21 6.18 1.83
CA VAL A 53 1.13 6.27 2.45
C VAL A 53 1.25 5.36 3.69
N TYR A 54 1.21 4.05 3.48
CA TYR A 54 1.37 3.04 4.55
C TYR A 54 2.63 2.17 4.40
N ASP A 55 3.31 2.25 3.26
CA ASP A 55 4.50 1.46 2.93
C ASP A 55 5.36 2.19 1.90
N VAL A 56 6.55 1.65 1.62
CA VAL A 56 7.49 2.19 0.64
C VAL A 56 6.89 2.23 -0.77
N SER A 57 7.32 3.22 -1.55
CA SER A 57 6.90 3.34 -2.93
C SER A 57 7.57 2.31 -3.82
N HIS A 58 6.80 1.72 -4.74
CA HIS A 58 7.31 0.79 -5.74
C HIS A 58 7.34 1.42 -7.14
N MET A 59 8.01 0.78 -8.09
CA MET A 59 8.14 1.26 -9.48
C MET A 59 6.81 1.62 -10.15
N GLY A 60 5.70 0.98 -9.78
CA GLY A 60 4.37 1.32 -10.29
C GLY A 60 3.88 2.74 -9.96
N HIS A 61 4.54 3.45 -9.03
CA HIS A 61 4.22 4.85 -8.70
C HIS A 61 5.01 5.87 -9.54
N ALA A 62 6.01 5.43 -10.33
CA ALA A 62 6.86 6.32 -11.11
C ALA A 62 6.10 7.02 -12.25
N ARG A 63 6.52 8.25 -12.57
CA ARG A 63 5.82 9.16 -13.51
C ARG A 63 6.57 9.20 -14.85
N VAL A 64 5.89 8.89 -15.96
CA VAL A 64 6.56 8.71 -17.28
C VAL A 64 6.14 9.72 -18.36
N LEU A 65 4.97 10.36 -18.25
CA LEU A 65 4.33 10.96 -19.45
C LEU A 65 4.19 12.49 -19.46
N LYS A 66 4.62 13.22 -18.42
CA LYS A 66 4.34 14.66 -18.33
C LYS A 66 5.04 15.47 -19.43
N ASP A 67 6.31 15.18 -19.72
CA ASP A 67 7.15 16.06 -20.55
C ASP A 67 7.19 15.67 -22.03
N TYR A 68 6.44 14.63 -22.43
CA TYR A 68 6.54 14.04 -23.77
C TYR A 68 5.82 14.85 -24.86
N PHE A 69 4.67 15.45 -24.56
CA PHE A 69 3.77 16.02 -25.59
C PHE A 69 3.77 17.57 -25.67
N LEU A 70 4.73 18.25 -25.05
CA LEU A 70 4.86 19.72 -25.09
C LEU A 70 3.60 20.50 -24.64
N PHE A 71 2.73 19.90 -23.83
CA PHE A 71 1.60 20.59 -23.21
C PHE A 71 2.04 21.37 -21.96
N ASP A 72 1.34 22.47 -21.67
CA ASP A 72 1.45 23.18 -20.38
C ASP A 72 0.55 22.47 -19.36
N VAL A 73 1.12 21.48 -18.66
CA VAL A 73 0.37 20.58 -17.76
C VAL A 73 0.38 21.10 -16.33
N VAL A 74 -0.79 21.51 -15.84
CA VAL A 74 -1.08 21.63 -14.41
C VAL A 74 -1.45 20.24 -13.89
N TYR A 75 -0.50 19.61 -13.22
CA TYR A 75 -0.68 18.27 -12.66
C TYR A 75 -0.97 18.32 -11.17
N VAL A 76 -2.00 17.59 -10.75
CA VAL A 76 -2.42 17.44 -9.35
C VAL A 76 -2.45 15.94 -9.00
N LEU A 77 -1.91 15.60 -7.85
CA LEU A 77 -1.97 14.26 -7.28
C LEU A 77 -2.31 14.39 -5.80
N ASN A 78 -3.26 13.58 -5.33
CA ASN A 78 -3.60 13.53 -3.91
C ASN A 78 -2.65 12.57 -3.17
N ILE A 79 -2.50 12.76 -1.86
CA ILE A 79 -1.95 11.75 -0.97
C ILE A 79 -3.10 11.24 -0.10
N THR A 80 -3.21 9.92 0.04
CA THR A 80 -4.17 9.32 0.98
C THR A 80 -3.43 9.01 2.27
N ASP A 81 -3.58 9.89 3.26
CA ASP A 81 -2.94 9.85 4.58
C ASP A 81 -3.83 9.22 5.67
N VAL A 82 -5.10 8.93 5.34
CA VAL A 82 -6.04 8.21 6.21
C VAL A 82 -6.71 7.07 5.44
N ASP A 83 -6.42 5.83 5.84
CA ASP A 83 -6.96 4.60 5.25
C ASP A 83 -6.84 3.44 6.26
N ASP A 84 -7.70 2.42 6.13
CA ASP A 84 -7.66 1.21 6.99
C ASP A 84 -6.28 0.53 6.96
N LYS A 85 -5.57 0.58 5.83
CA LYS A 85 -4.21 0.02 5.69
C LYS A 85 -3.19 0.80 6.53
N ILE A 86 -3.30 2.13 6.58
CA ILE A 86 -2.46 3.00 7.41
C ILE A 86 -2.72 2.70 8.89
N ILE A 87 -4.00 2.66 9.27
CA ILE A 87 -4.41 2.37 10.65
C ILE A 87 -3.85 1.02 11.09
N LYS A 88 -4.08 -0.03 10.30
CA LYS A 88 -3.59 -1.38 10.62
C LYS A 88 -2.06 -1.40 10.74
N ARG A 89 -1.34 -0.87 9.75
CA ARG A 89 0.13 -0.92 9.74
C ARG A 89 0.74 -0.13 10.89
N ALA A 90 0.16 1.02 11.25
CA ALA A 90 0.66 1.84 12.34
C ALA A 90 0.54 1.13 13.69
N ARG A 91 -0.60 0.48 13.96
CA ARG A 91 -0.78 -0.34 15.18
C ARG A 91 0.19 -1.50 15.22
N GLN A 92 0.34 -2.23 14.11
CA GLN A 92 1.29 -3.32 13.99
C GLN A 92 2.71 -2.87 14.30
N ASN A 93 3.17 -1.76 13.70
CA ASN A 93 4.51 -1.23 13.94
C ASN A 93 4.71 -0.77 15.38
N HIS A 94 3.71 -0.09 15.97
CA HIS A 94 3.77 0.36 17.35
C HIS A 94 3.82 -0.81 18.33
N LEU A 95 2.86 -1.74 18.23
CA LEU A 95 2.75 -2.90 19.12
C LEU A 95 3.97 -3.81 18.98
N PHE A 96 4.45 -4.06 17.77
CA PHE A 96 5.67 -4.83 17.56
C PHE A 96 6.90 -4.11 18.13
N GLY A 97 6.97 -2.79 17.99
CA GLY A 97 8.05 -1.98 18.58
C GLY A 97 8.07 -2.05 20.11
N GLU A 98 6.92 -2.10 20.77
CA GLU A 98 6.83 -2.34 22.20
C GLU A 98 7.18 -3.78 22.55
N TYR A 99 6.68 -4.76 21.78
CA TYR A 99 6.98 -6.18 21.95
C TYR A 99 8.49 -6.46 21.96
N VAL A 100 9.24 -5.91 21.00
CA VAL A 100 10.70 -6.08 20.90
C VAL A 100 11.45 -5.54 22.13
N LYS A 101 10.91 -4.55 22.84
CA LYS A 101 11.53 -3.97 24.05
C LYS A 101 11.25 -4.79 25.31
N MET A 102 10.28 -5.71 25.26
CA MET A 102 9.93 -6.56 26.39
C MET A 102 10.96 -7.70 26.53
N ASP A 103 11.15 -8.15 27.76
CA ASP A 103 11.95 -9.35 28.05
C ASP A 103 11.12 -10.60 27.74
N ASN A 104 10.97 -10.89 26.44
CA ASN A 104 10.20 -12.03 25.97
C ASN A 104 11.02 -13.30 26.14
N ASP A 105 10.41 -14.31 26.76
CA ASP A 105 10.99 -15.64 26.81
C ASP A 105 10.69 -16.43 25.54
N LEU A 106 11.45 -17.50 25.34
CA LEU A 106 11.28 -18.35 24.17
C LEU A 106 9.87 -18.94 24.11
N VAL A 107 9.29 -19.30 25.25
CA VAL A 107 7.95 -19.92 25.33
C VAL A 107 6.87 -18.94 24.86
N GLY A 108 6.92 -17.69 25.29
CA GLY A 108 6.01 -16.62 24.86
C GLY A 108 6.06 -16.40 23.36
N VAL A 109 7.26 -16.23 22.79
CA VAL A 109 7.45 -16.03 21.34
C VAL A 109 6.95 -17.24 20.55
N TYR A 110 7.25 -18.47 20.98
CA TYR A 110 6.72 -19.68 20.34
C TYR A 110 5.18 -19.71 20.38
N SER A 111 4.57 -19.30 21.50
CA SER A 111 3.12 -19.24 21.64
C SER A 111 2.49 -18.23 20.68
N ASP A 112 3.05 -17.03 20.57
CA ASP A 112 2.54 -15.99 19.66
C ASP A 112 2.65 -16.40 18.19
N ILE A 113 3.79 -16.98 17.78
CA ILE A 113 3.96 -17.50 16.42
C ILE A 113 2.99 -18.67 16.16
N SER A 114 2.80 -19.56 17.15
CA SER A 114 1.85 -20.67 17.04
C SER A 114 0.41 -20.19 16.88
N GLU A 115 0.04 -19.10 17.56
CA GLU A 115 -1.26 -18.46 17.38
C GLU A 115 -1.41 -17.86 15.98
N ALA A 116 -0.39 -17.17 15.47
CA ALA A 116 -0.38 -16.66 14.11
C ALA A 116 -0.60 -17.78 13.08
N ILE A 117 0.11 -18.91 13.25
CA ILE A 117 -0.06 -20.11 12.41
C ILE A 117 -1.50 -20.61 12.44
N ARG A 118 -2.15 -20.66 13.61
CA ARG A 118 -3.57 -21.09 13.72
C ARG A 118 -4.49 -20.17 12.92
N THR A 119 -4.30 -18.86 13.04
CA THR A 119 -5.08 -17.86 12.31
C THR A 119 -4.88 -17.98 10.80
N LEU A 120 -3.63 -18.15 10.33
CA LEU A 120 -3.31 -18.32 8.92
C LEU A 120 -3.84 -19.65 8.36
N LYS A 121 -3.77 -20.75 9.12
CA LYS A 121 -4.39 -22.04 8.76
C LYS A 121 -5.90 -21.94 8.59
N LYS A 122 -6.57 -21.15 9.40
CA LYS A 122 -8.01 -20.88 9.22
C LYS A 122 -8.24 -20.15 7.90
N LYS A 123 -7.50 -19.06 7.65
CA LYS A 123 -7.61 -18.26 6.40
C LYS A 123 -7.31 -19.08 5.14
N SER A 124 -6.34 -20.00 5.19
CA SER A 124 -5.95 -20.84 4.05
C SER A 124 -7.03 -21.83 3.60
N THR A 125 -8.05 -22.06 4.42
CA THR A 125 -9.20 -22.92 4.08
C THR A 125 -10.47 -22.13 3.79
N CYS A 126 -10.66 -20.95 4.38
CA CYS A 126 -11.91 -20.18 4.26
C CYS A 126 -11.87 -18.96 3.34
N ASP A 127 -10.69 -18.48 2.91
CA ASP A 127 -10.62 -17.29 2.03
C ASP A 127 -11.26 -17.59 0.66
N PRO A 128 -12.13 -16.72 0.11
CA PRO A 128 -12.77 -16.94 -1.18
C PRO A 128 -11.77 -17.02 -2.35
N ASP A 129 -10.65 -16.33 -2.25
CA ASP A 129 -9.65 -16.22 -3.32
C ASP A 129 -8.65 -17.40 -3.26
N PRO A 130 -8.55 -18.23 -4.32
CA PRO A 130 -7.62 -19.36 -4.36
C PRO A 130 -6.16 -18.97 -4.20
N ASP A 131 -5.75 -17.82 -4.75
CA ASP A 131 -4.36 -17.38 -4.70
C ASP A 131 -3.99 -16.93 -3.29
N LYS A 132 -4.92 -16.30 -2.57
CA LYS A 132 -4.75 -15.96 -1.14
C LYS A 132 -4.69 -17.21 -0.27
N ARG A 133 -5.55 -18.21 -0.52
CA ARG A 133 -5.47 -19.48 0.21
C ARG A 133 -4.09 -20.12 0.06
N GLU A 134 -3.54 -20.10 -1.16
CA GLU A 134 -2.21 -20.65 -1.43
C GLU A 134 -1.10 -19.84 -0.75
N TYR A 135 -1.17 -18.51 -0.80
CA TYR A 135 -0.26 -17.64 -0.07
C TYR A 135 -0.25 -17.97 1.44
N PHE A 136 -1.42 -18.10 2.06
CA PHE A 136 -1.51 -18.44 3.49
C PHE A 136 -0.94 -19.82 3.82
N ARG A 137 -1.07 -20.82 2.93
CA ARG A 137 -0.43 -22.13 3.14
C ARG A 137 1.09 -22.02 3.14
N LYS A 138 1.65 -21.34 2.15
CA LYS A 138 3.10 -21.13 2.05
C LYS A 138 3.65 -20.40 3.27
N GLU A 139 2.92 -19.41 3.76
CA GLU A 139 3.32 -18.67 4.96
C GLU A 139 3.24 -19.54 6.23
N VAL A 140 2.22 -20.40 6.36
CA VAL A 140 2.15 -21.40 7.44
C VAL A 140 3.35 -22.34 7.40
N ASP A 141 3.70 -22.87 6.23
CA ASP A 141 4.83 -23.78 6.07
C ASP A 141 6.15 -23.08 6.40
N ARG A 142 6.32 -21.82 5.99
CA ARG A 142 7.47 -20.98 6.33
C ARG A 142 7.62 -20.81 7.85
N LEU A 143 6.53 -20.48 8.55
CA LEU A 143 6.55 -20.27 10.00
C LEU A 143 6.78 -21.58 10.77
N ILE A 144 6.24 -22.71 10.32
CA ILE A 144 6.52 -24.03 10.92
C ILE A 144 8.00 -24.39 10.74
N GLY A 145 8.56 -24.15 9.56
CA GLY A 145 9.99 -24.30 9.30
C GLY A 145 10.83 -23.41 10.20
N LEU A 146 10.42 -22.16 10.40
CA LEU A 146 11.09 -21.22 11.31
C LEU A 146 11.11 -21.73 12.76
N LEU A 147 9.98 -22.21 13.29
CA LEU A 147 9.89 -22.77 14.65
C LEU A 147 10.75 -24.02 14.86
N SER A 148 11.12 -24.70 13.77
CA SER A 148 11.99 -25.89 13.79
C SER A 148 13.46 -25.56 13.51
N SER A 149 13.75 -24.30 13.18
CA SER A 149 15.09 -23.83 12.82
C SER A 149 15.84 -23.28 14.03
N GLN A 150 17.17 -23.28 13.94
CA GLN A 150 18.04 -22.62 14.91
C GLN A 150 18.69 -21.38 14.29
N PRO A 151 19.01 -20.35 15.11
CA PRO A 151 19.70 -19.18 14.62
C PRO A 151 21.06 -19.59 14.01
N PRO A 152 21.43 -19.01 12.85
CA PRO A 152 22.75 -19.24 12.28
C PRO A 152 23.83 -18.80 13.28
N ASN A 153 24.90 -19.58 13.37
CA ASN A 153 26.04 -19.34 14.25
C ASN A 153 25.74 -19.33 15.76
N GLY A 154 24.63 -19.97 16.20
CA GLY A 154 24.30 -20.07 17.63
C GLY A 154 23.93 -18.73 18.27
N GLY A 155 23.37 -17.81 17.49
CA GLY A 155 22.88 -16.52 17.98
C GLY A 155 21.68 -16.65 18.94
N ASP A 156 21.14 -15.51 19.36
CA ASP A 156 19.95 -15.46 20.22
C ASP A 156 18.71 -15.99 19.47
N ALA A 157 18.16 -17.10 19.96
CA ALA A 157 16.99 -17.75 19.37
C ALA A 157 15.71 -16.89 19.47
N VAL A 158 15.55 -16.12 20.56
CA VAL A 158 14.39 -15.24 20.76
C VAL A 158 14.44 -14.12 19.73
N ALA A 159 15.55 -13.38 19.67
CA ALA A 159 15.72 -12.31 18.71
C ALA A 159 15.61 -12.82 17.26
N TYR A 160 16.13 -14.02 16.98
CA TYR A 160 16.00 -14.63 15.66
C TYR A 160 14.55 -14.88 15.28
N LEU A 161 13.75 -15.51 16.15
CA LEU A 161 12.33 -15.77 15.89
C LEU A 161 11.53 -14.48 15.74
N ILE A 162 11.73 -13.51 16.63
CA ILE A 162 11.04 -12.21 16.59
C ILE A 162 11.27 -11.51 15.25
N ASN A 163 12.52 -11.48 14.77
CA ASN A 163 12.86 -10.82 13.52
C ASN A 163 12.29 -11.55 12.29
N HIS A 164 12.32 -12.88 12.28
CA HIS A 164 11.87 -13.68 11.12
C HIS A 164 10.37 -13.99 11.10
N ALA A 165 9.68 -13.73 12.21
CA ALA A 165 8.22 -13.83 12.33
C ALA A 165 7.54 -12.48 12.57
N ARG A 166 8.22 -11.35 12.29
CA ARG A 166 7.73 -10.00 12.56
C ARG A 166 6.27 -9.79 12.16
N ASP A 167 5.93 -10.05 10.90
CA ASP A 167 4.58 -9.78 10.39
C ASP A 167 3.52 -10.67 11.06
N ALA A 168 3.86 -11.93 11.31
CA ALA A 168 3.00 -12.88 11.97
C ALA A 168 2.71 -12.49 13.43
N ILE A 169 3.75 -12.10 14.17
CA ILE A 169 3.65 -11.59 15.54
C ILE A 169 2.86 -10.28 15.57
N ALA A 170 3.19 -9.33 14.69
CA ALA A 170 2.51 -8.04 14.62
C ALA A 170 1.01 -8.19 14.30
N ASP A 171 0.63 -9.13 13.44
CA ASP A 171 -0.78 -9.47 13.17
C ASP A 171 -1.50 -10.02 14.39
N VAL A 172 -0.85 -10.85 15.22
CA VAL A 172 -1.42 -11.37 16.47
C VAL A 172 -1.56 -10.27 17.51
N LEU A 173 -0.54 -9.43 17.67
CA LEU A 173 -0.57 -8.29 18.59
C LEU A 173 -1.68 -7.31 18.19
N ASP A 174 -1.83 -6.99 16.91
CA ASP A 174 -2.90 -6.12 16.41
C ASP A 174 -4.30 -6.71 16.67
N GLN A 175 -4.47 -8.03 16.53
CA GLN A 175 -5.72 -8.71 16.86
C GLN A 175 -6.06 -8.63 18.35
N LYS A 176 -5.06 -8.78 19.23
CA LYS A 176 -5.24 -8.77 20.69
C LYS A 176 -5.41 -7.36 21.25
N HIS A 177 -4.62 -6.41 20.76
CA HIS A 177 -4.42 -5.11 21.40
C HIS A 177 -4.69 -3.91 20.48
N GLY A 178 -4.89 -4.11 19.17
CA GLY A 178 -5.06 -3.01 18.23
C GLY A 178 -6.26 -2.11 18.54
N ALA A 179 -7.33 -2.65 19.11
CA ALA A 179 -8.49 -1.85 19.53
C ALA A 179 -8.20 -0.89 20.70
N SER A 180 -7.13 -1.15 21.47
CA SER A 180 -6.72 -0.28 22.60
C SER A 180 -5.86 0.91 22.16
N ILE A 181 -5.37 0.92 20.92
CA ILE A 181 -4.53 1.99 20.40
C ILE A 181 -5.41 3.14 19.91
N THR A 182 -5.44 4.22 20.68
CA THR A 182 -6.26 5.41 20.41
C THR A 182 -5.42 6.68 20.19
N ASP A 183 -4.10 6.63 20.39
CA ASP A 183 -3.23 7.79 20.17
C ASP A 183 -3.07 8.06 18.68
N HIS A 184 -3.68 9.16 18.20
CA HIS A 184 -3.67 9.51 16.79
C HIS A 184 -2.28 9.79 16.22
N ARG A 185 -1.33 10.19 17.08
CA ARG A 185 0.05 10.48 16.67
C ARG A 185 0.75 9.25 16.12
N ILE A 186 0.34 8.05 16.52
CA ILE A 186 0.88 6.78 16.00
C ILE A 186 0.53 6.62 14.51
N PHE A 187 -0.70 6.96 14.12
CA PHE A 187 -1.16 6.87 12.73
C PHE A 187 -0.56 7.97 11.87
N GLU A 188 -0.57 9.21 12.36
CA GLU A 188 -0.01 10.36 11.65
C GLU A 188 1.49 10.21 11.40
N ALA A 189 2.24 9.69 12.39
CA ALA A 189 3.68 9.50 12.25
C ALA A 189 4.02 8.51 11.12
N LEU A 190 3.25 7.43 10.98
CA LEU A 190 3.45 6.47 9.88
C LEU A 190 3.19 7.14 8.53
N ALA A 191 2.04 7.80 8.38
CA ALA A 191 1.63 8.44 7.14
C ALA A 191 2.64 9.50 6.71
N ARG A 192 3.06 10.39 7.62
CA ARG A 192 4.06 11.43 7.35
C ARG A 192 5.40 10.85 6.90
N ASN A 193 5.86 9.76 7.54
CA ASN A 193 7.13 9.14 7.16
C ASN A 193 7.10 8.67 5.69
N PHE A 194 6.06 7.94 5.29
CA PHE A 194 5.95 7.42 3.92
C PHE A 194 5.58 8.48 2.89
N GLU A 195 4.87 9.54 3.29
CA GLU A 195 4.66 10.71 2.45
C GLU A 195 6.00 11.42 2.15
N ASP A 196 6.83 11.65 3.17
CA ASP A 196 8.15 12.26 3.00
C ASP A 196 9.07 11.38 2.12
N GLU A 197 9.06 10.06 2.33
CA GLU A 197 9.77 9.11 1.47
C GLU A 197 9.27 9.15 0.02
N TYR A 198 7.95 9.13 -0.20
CA TYR A 198 7.37 9.24 -1.54
C TYR A 198 7.82 10.51 -2.26
N HIS A 199 7.79 11.65 -1.58
CA HIS A 199 8.23 12.91 -2.18
C HIS A 199 9.73 12.89 -2.52
N LYS A 200 10.58 12.31 -1.67
CA LYS A 200 12.00 12.14 -1.95
C LYS A 200 12.23 11.24 -3.17
N ASP A 201 11.54 10.10 -3.24
CA ASP A 201 11.62 9.17 -4.37
C ASP A 201 11.17 9.84 -5.68
N MET A 202 10.04 10.55 -5.65
CA MET A 202 9.53 11.25 -6.82
C MET A 202 10.44 12.40 -7.27
N GLN A 203 11.10 13.09 -6.34
CA GLN A 203 12.10 14.12 -6.66
C GLN A 203 13.34 13.51 -7.33
N ALA A 204 13.79 12.34 -6.87
CA ALA A 204 14.96 11.66 -7.45
C ALA A 204 14.72 11.11 -8.87
N LEU A 205 13.46 11.01 -9.31
CA LEU A 205 13.08 10.54 -10.65
C LEU A 205 13.04 11.64 -11.71
N ASN A 206 13.10 12.93 -11.34
CA ASN A 206 13.12 14.06 -12.28
C ASN A 206 14.51 14.70 -12.35
#